data_AF-A0A6C0NW48-F1
#
_entry.id   AF-A0A6C0NW48-F1
#
_cell.length_a   1.000
_cell.length_b   1.000
_cell.length_c   1.000
_cell.angle_alpha   90.00
_cell.angle_beta   90.00
_cell.angle_gamma   90.00
#
_symmetry.space_group_name_H-M   'P 1'
#
loop_
_entity.id
_entity.type
_entity.pdbx_description
1 polymer ?
#
loop_
_entity_poly.entity_id
_entity_poly.type
_entity_poly.pdbx_seq_one_letter_code
_entity_poly.pdbx_strand_id
1 'polypeptide(L)'
;MALLLPEQTFNIGPSIGKSYFEDLQGGTNATVTVNNQGAFPVDLVLTRVNAPVITYTVPDGTSLTLALGLLLVAALLTSAAGGTNGTIQVAVDSL
;
A
#
# COMPACT_ATOMS: atom_id res chain seq x y z
N MET A 1 -10.09 -17.38 5.19
CA MET A 1 -8.99 -18.02 4.44
C MET A 1 -8.29 -16.91 3.70
N ALA A 2 -6.98 -16.76 3.86
CA ALA A 2 -6.27 -15.66 3.22
C ALA A 2 -6.08 -15.95 1.72
N LEU A 3 -6.61 -15.08 0.87
CA LEU A 3 -6.36 -15.02 -0.56
C LEU A 3 -5.21 -14.05 -0.82
N LEU A 4 -4.11 -14.58 -1.34
CA LEU A 4 -2.97 -13.78 -1.77
C LEU A 4 -3.25 -13.22 -3.17
N LEU A 5 -3.36 -11.90 -3.28
CA LEU A 5 -3.47 -11.25 -4.59
C LEU A 5 -2.11 -11.27 -5.31
N PRO A 6 -2.09 -11.19 -6.65
CA PRO A 6 -0.84 -11.10 -7.39
C PRO A 6 0.04 -9.96 -6.88
N GLU A 7 1.34 -10.23 -6.71
CA GLU A 7 2.30 -9.17 -6.41
C GLU A 7 2.34 -8.17 -7.56
N GLN A 8 2.35 -6.88 -7.23
CA GLN A 8 2.36 -5.79 -8.20
C GLN A 8 3.67 -5.02 -8.10
N THR A 9 4.34 -4.85 -9.24
CA THR A 9 5.50 -3.95 -9.34
C THR A 9 5.05 -2.51 -9.44
N PHE A 10 5.71 -1.60 -8.75
CA PHE A 10 5.50 -0.17 -8.91
C PHE A 10 6.76 0.55 -9.37
N ASN A 11 6.56 1.58 -10.19
CA ASN A 11 7.55 2.58 -10.54
C ASN A 11 6.79 3.91 -10.67
N ILE A 12 6.98 4.78 -9.67
CA ILE A 12 6.18 5.99 -9.46
C ILE A 12 7.12 7.18 -9.52
N GLY A 13 6.83 8.14 -10.41
CA GLY A 13 7.58 9.40 -10.50
C GLY A 13 7.30 10.34 -9.32
N PRO A 14 8.08 11.42 -9.15
CA PRO A 14 7.92 12.35 -8.03
C PRO A 14 6.52 12.95 -7.96
N SER A 15 5.98 13.12 -6.75
CA SER A 15 4.64 13.70 -6.50
C SER A 15 3.47 12.95 -7.15
N ILE A 16 3.63 11.68 -7.52
CA ILE A 16 2.55 10.85 -8.08
C ILE A 16 2.02 9.88 -7.01
N GLY A 17 0.70 9.72 -6.99
CA GLY A 17 0.01 8.69 -6.20
C GLY A 17 -0.59 7.62 -7.10
N LYS A 18 -0.60 6.36 -6.64
CA LYS A 18 -1.25 5.23 -7.30
C LYS A 18 -1.94 4.31 -6.30
N SER A 19 -3.18 3.89 -6.57
CA SER A 19 -3.87 2.83 -5.82
C SER A 19 -3.50 1.45 -6.35
N TYR A 20 -3.43 0.48 -5.43
CA TYR A 20 -3.05 -0.92 -5.72
C TYR A 20 -4.08 -1.93 -5.21
N PHE A 21 -4.97 -1.50 -4.34
CA PHE A 21 -6.09 -2.29 -3.84
C PHE A 21 -7.25 -1.36 -3.56
N GLU A 22 -8.45 -1.77 -3.98
CA GLU A 22 -9.71 -1.07 -3.76
C GLU A 22 -10.81 -2.10 -3.51
N ASP A 23 -11.50 -1.96 -2.37
CA ASP A 23 -12.70 -2.72 -2.02
C ASP A 23 -13.81 -1.73 -1.67
N LEU A 24 -14.75 -1.55 -2.60
CA LEU A 24 -15.87 -0.63 -2.45
C LEU A 24 -17.10 -1.30 -1.80
N GLN A 25 -17.00 -2.56 -1.38
CA GLN A 25 -18.12 -3.35 -0.88
C GLN A 25 -18.24 -3.36 0.65
N GLY A 26 -17.49 -2.51 1.35
CA GLY A 26 -17.50 -2.43 2.82
C GLY A 26 -16.20 -2.86 3.49
N GLY A 27 -15.14 -3.02 2.71
CA GLY A 27 -13.78 -3.23 3.18
C GLY A 27 -13.51 -4.65 3.66
N THR A 28 -12.25 -5.04 3.55
CA THR A 28 -11.82 -6.41 3.82
C THR A 28 -10.62 -6.43 4.76
N ASN A 29 -10.53 -7.46 5.60
CA ASN A 29 -9.34 -7.68 6.41
C ASN A 29 -8.17 -8.01 5.49
N ALA A 30 -7.10 -7.24 5.58
CA ALA A 30 -6.00 -7.32 4.63
C ALA A 30 -4.64 -7.15 5.31
N THR A 31 -3.65 -7.83 4.76
CA THR A 31 -2.23 -7.58 5.05
C THR A 31 -1.61 -6.94 3.82
N VAL A 32 -1.02 -5.77 3.99
CA VAL A 32 -0.34 -5.03 2.93
C VAL A 32 1.16 -5.05 3.21
N THR A 33 1.91 -5.56 2.25
CA THR A 33 3.37 -5.56 2.25
C THR A 33 3.88 -4.66 1.15
N VAL A 34 4.71 -3.68 1.50
CA VAL A 34 5.41 -2.80 0.56
C VAL A 34 6.90 -3.05 0.71
N ASN A 35 7.56 -3.35 -0.39
CA ASN A 35 9.00 -3.45 -0.48
C ASN A 35 9.52 -2.30 -1.35
N ASN A 36 10.06 -1.28 -0.71
CA ASN A 36 10.62 -0.11 -1.38
C ASN A 36 12.09 -0.39 -1.74
N GLN A 37 12.35 -0.58 -3.03
CA GLN A 37 13.68 -0.89 -3.56
C GLN A 37 14.38 0.34 -4.17
N GLY A 38 13.68 1.48 -4.24
CA GLY A 38 14.22 2.72 -4.79
C GLY A 38 14.98 3.55 -3.77
N ALA A 39 15.57 4.64 -4.26
CA ALA A 39 16.43 5.55 -3.50
C ALA A 39 15.68 6.66 -2.74
N PHE A 40 14.34 6.67 -2.79
CA PHE A 40 13.50 7.65 -2.11
C PHE A 40 12.40 6.96 -1.31
N PRO A 41 11.95 7.55 -0.19
CA PRO A 41 10.86 6.99 0.60
C PRO A 41 9.53 7.05 -0.16
N VAL A 42 8.63 6.13 0.17
CA VAL A 42 7.25 6.10 -0.34
C VAL A 42 6.26 6.05 0.82
N ASP A 43 5.20 6.84 0.72
CA ASP A 43 4.13 6.84 1.71
C ASP A 43 3.07 5.81 1.32
N LEU A 44 2.87 4.83 2.19
CA LEU A 44 1.74 3.91 2.13
C LEU A 44 0.52 4.58 2.78
N VAL A 45 -0.46 4.91 1.95
CA VAL A 45 -1.72 5.54 2.33
C VAL A 45 -2.81 4.48 2.37
N LEU A 46 -3.44 4.34 3.53
CA LEU A 46 -4.42 3.31 3.84
C LEU A 46 -5.74 3.94 4.28
N THR A 47 -6.82 3.57 3.63
CA THR A 47 -8.18 4.01 3.98
C THR A 47 -8.98 2.82 4.49
N ARG A 48 -9.65 2.97 5.63
CA ARG A 48 -10.48 1.93 6.25
C ARG A 48 -11.91 2.42 6.45
N VAL A 49 -12.85 1.50 6.58
CA VAL A 49 -14.24 1.84 6.91
C VAL A 49 -14.31 2.56 8.25
N ASN A 50 -14.98 3.71 8.28
CA ASN A 50 -15.23 4.51 9.49
C ASN A 50 -13.95 4.87 10.28
N ALA A 51 -12.81 4.98 9.60
CA ALA A 51 -11.54 5.35 10.21
C ALA A 51 -10.87 6.47 9.40
N PRO A 52 -10.03 7.31 10.05
CA PRO A 52 -9.22 8.29 9.33
C PRO A 52 -8.24 7.59 8.39
N VAL A 53 -7.78 8.33 7.37
CA VAL A 53 -6.69 7.91 6.50
C VAL A 53 -5.43 7.74 7.33
N ILE A 54 -4.74 6.62 7.15
CA ILE A 54 -3.48 6.32 7.81
C ILE A 54 -2.37 6.38 6.78
N THR A 55 -1.29 7.07 7.11
CA THR A 55 -0.11 7.17 6.25
C THR A 55 1.09 6.64 7.00
N TYR A 56 1.82 5.71 6.39
CA TYR A 56 3.11 5.22 6.87
C TYR A 56 4.18 5.45 5.82
N THR A 57 5.25 6.13 6.19
CA THR A 57 6.41 6.28 5.32
C THR A 57 7.24 4.99 5.35
N VAL A 58 7.49 4.41 4.18
CA VAL A 58 8.42 3.30 3.96
C VAL A 58 9.74 3.88 3.47
N PRO A 59 10.81 3.86 4.28
CA PRO A 59 12.12 4.37 3.88
C PRO A 59 12.68 3.68 2.63
N ASP A 60 13.67 4.31 1.99
CA ASP A 60 14.39 3.73 0.85
C ASP A 60 15.09 2.41 1.24
N GLY A 61 15.09 1.43 0.33
CA GLY A 61 15.72 0.13 0.55
C GLY A 61 15.13 -0.71 1.69
N THR A 62 13.92 -0.39 2.16
CA THR A 62 13.26 -1.11 3.27
C THR A 62 11.90 -1.68 2.90
N SER A 63 11.39 -2.58 3.74
CA SER A 63 10.06 -3.15 3.60
C SER A 63 9.21 -2.88 4.83
N LEU A 64 7.90 -2.67 4.62
CA LEU A 64 6.90 -2.54 5.67
C LEU A 64 5.76 -3.53 5.42
N THR A 65 5.30 -4.20 6.48
CA THR A 65 4.12 -5.08 6.45
C THR A 65 3.13 -4.64 7.52
N LEU A 66 1.87 -4.46 7.15
CA LEU A 66 0.80 -4.05 8.06
C LEU A 66 -0.42 -4.94 7.88
N ALA A 67 -0.95 -5.46 9.00
CA ALA A 67 -2.24 -6.13 9.06
C ALA A 67 -3.32 -5.14 9.50
N LEU A 68 -4.41 -5.08 8.75
CA LEU A 68 -5.46 -4.06 8.86
C LEU A 68 -6.83 -4.73 8.76
N GLY A 69 -7.77 -4.32 9.61
CA GLY A 69 -9.18 -4.70 9.48
C GLY A 69 -9.96 -3.70 8.62
N LEU A 70 -10.89 -4.19 7.81
CA LEU A 70 -11.81 -3.37 6.98
C LEU A 70 -11.10 -2.35 6.07
N LEU A 71 -10.06 -2.78 5.36
CA LEU A 71 -9.33 -1.98 4.38
C LEU A 71 -10.21 -1.72 3.15
N LEU A 72 -10.36 -0.45 2.78
CA LEU A 72 -11.03 -0.01 1.56
C LEU A 72 -10.03 0.27 0.44
N VAL A 73 -8.93 0.97 0.74
CA VAL A 73 -7.95 1.36 -0.28
C VAL A 73 -6.54 1.24 0.29
N ALA A 74 -5.63 0.65 -0.48
CA ALA A 74 -4.19 0.81 -0.28
C ALA A 74 -3.59 1.52 -1.50
N ALA A 75 -2.92 2.64 -1.24
CA ALA A 75 -2.27 3.45 -2.24
C ALA A 75 -0.84 3.80 -1.82
N LEU A 76 0.01 4.04 -2.81
CA LEU A 76 1.35 4.57 -2.61
C LEU A 76 1.40 6.00 -3.11
N LEU A 77 2.02 6.87 -2.35
CA LEU A 77 2.24 8.28 -2.67
C LEU A 77 3.73 8.59 -2.54
N THR A 78 4.33 9.11 -3.61
CA THR A 78 5.70 9.62 -3.55
C THR A 78 5.71 11.10 -3.20
N SER A 79 6.71 11.53 -2.45
CA SER A 79 6.93 12.95 -2.17
C SER A 79 7.51 13.69 -3.38
N ALA A 80 7.64 15.02 -3.27
CA ALA A 80 8.34 15.84 -4.26
C ALA A 80 9.86 15.61 -4.26
N ALA A 81 10.42 14.92 -3.27
CA ALA A 81 11.86 14.66 -3.16
C ALA A 81 12.36 13.74 -4.27
N GLY A 82 11.53 12.80 -4.75
CA GLY A 82 11.89 11.88 -5.81
C GLY A 82 10.85 10.78 -6.04
N GLY A 83 10.94 10.14 -7.20
CA GLY A 83 10.19 8.94 -7.51
C GLY A 83 10.85 7.69 -6.94
N THR A 84 10.11 6.59 -6.84
CA THR A 84 10.64 5.31 -6.33
C THR A 84 10.02 4.11 -7.04
N ASN A 85 10.63 2.94 -6.84
CA ASN A 85 10.21 1.67 -7.40
C ASN A 85 10.30 0.54 -6.38
N GLY A 86 9.58 -0.55 -6.64
CA GLY A 86 9.51 -1.67 -5.71
C GLY A 86 8.35 -2.60 -6.01
N THR A 87 7.94 -3.36 -4.99
CA THR A 87 6.77 -4.24 -5.07
C THR A 87 5.79 -3.99 -3.93
N ILE A 88 4.52 -4.21 -4.22
CA ILE A 88 3.45 -4.22 -3.23
C ILE A 88 2.64 -5.51 -3.39
N GLN A 89 2.37 -6.15 -2.27
CA GLN A 89 1.59 -7.38 -2.21
C GLN A 89 0.49 -7.22 -1.17
N VAL A 90 -0.71 -7.67 -1.51
CA VAL A 90 -1.88 -7.59 -0.64
C VAL A 90 -2.45 -8.99 -0.48
N ALA A 91 -2.56 -9.44 0.76
CA ALA A 91 -3.31 -10.63 1.12
C ALA A 91 -4.63 -10.20 1.76
N VAL A 92 -5.74 -10.73 1.28
CA VAL A 92 -7.09 -10.41 1.79
C VAL A 92 -7.70 -11.65 2.41
N ASP A 93 -8.37 -11.52 3.55
CA ASP A 93 -9.18 -12.62 4.08
C ASP A 93 -10.55 -12.59 3.41
N SER A 94 -10.91 -13.68 2.72
CA SER A 94 -12.29 -13.89 2.32
C SER A 94 -13.11 -14.21 3.57
N LEU A 95 -14.13 -13.39 3.85
CA LEU A 95 -15.21 -13.73 4.78
C LEU A 95 -15.95 -14.99 4.32
#